data_AF-A0A1W4WPZ2-F1
#
_entry.id   AF-A0A1W4WPZ2-F1
#
_cell.length_a   1.000
_cell.length_b   1.000
_cell.length_c   1.000
_cell.angle_alpha   90.00
_cell.angle_beta   90.00
_cell.angle_gamma   90.00
#
_symmetry.space_group_name_H-M   'P 1'
#
loop_
_entity.id
_entity.type
_entity.pdbx_description
1 polymer ?
#
loop_
_entity_poly.entity_id
_entity_poly.type
_entity_poly.pdbx_seq_one_letter_code
_entity_poly.pdbx_strand_id
1 'polypeptide(L)'
;MFNETKSIVIKYPRETTIFASICAVFFCIVGITGNLVTIIALIRCPKLRGHATTAFVLSLCVSDLLFCSVNLPLTASRFIHEAWTLGDSVCKLFPVLFYGNVAVSLLNMVAITLNRYILVSCHQYYRQFYTPLSIWLQLLSCWVFAVLIMVSNKLLQ
;
A
#
# COMPACT_ATOMS: atom_id res chain seq x y z
N MET A 1 18.40 15.28 -34.42
CA MET A 1 17.63 15.77 -33.26
C MET A 1 17.21 14.59 -32.38
N PHE A 2 18.21 13.84 -31.86
CA PHE A 2 18.04 12.61 -31.06
C PHE A 2 19.25 12.52 -30.10
N ASN A 3 19.60 13.65 -29.46
CA ASN A 3 20.86 13.75 -28.69
C ASN A 3 20.73 14.52 -27.37
N GLU A 4 19.52 14.65 -26.81
CA GLU A 4 19.31 15.33 -25.51
C GLU A 4 18.67 14.46 -24.42
N THR A 5 18.19 13.25 -24.71
CA THR A 5 17.79 12.30 -23.64
C THR A 5 18.98 11.46 -23.21
N LYS A 6 20.14 12.09 -23.00
CA LYS A 6 21.22 11.50 -22.21
C LYS A 6 20.62 11.37 -20.82
N SER A 7 20.20 10.16 -20.47
CA SER A 7 19.59 9.80 -19.21
C SER A 7 20.24 10.63 -18.11
N ILE A 8 19.51 11.60 -17.56
CA ILE A 8 19.91 12.26 -16.33
C ILE A 8 19.81 11.15 -15.30
N VAL A 9 20.86 10.35 -15.20
CA VAL A 9 21.09 9.48 -14.05
C VAL A 9 21.27 10.49 -12.94
N ILE A 10 20.16 10.84 -12.27
CA ILE A 10 20.18 11.65 -11.07
C ILE A 10 21.01 10.82 -10.09
N LYS A 11 22.31 11.13 -10.07
CA LYS A 11 23.27 10.54 -9.16
C LYS A 11 22.97 11.20 -7.83
N TYR A 12 22.04 10.60 -7.09
CA TYR A 12 21.67 11.09 -5.78
C TYR A 12 22.95 11.19 -4.93
N PRO A 13 23.14 12.29 -4.19
CA PRO A 13 24.27 12.37 -3.27
C PRO A 13 24.21 11.15 -2.36
N ARG A 14 25.36 10.51 -2.13
CA ARG A 14 25.44 9.28 -1.31
C ARG A 14 24.80 9.47 0.07
N GLU A 15 24.96 10.67 0.61
CA GLU A 15 24.30 11.20 1.81
C GLU A 15 22.78 10.98 1.80
N THR A 16 22.11 11.38 0.71
CA THR A 16 20.66 11.32 0.55
C THR A 16 20.16 9.89 0.38
N THR A 17 20.90 9.06 -0.35
CA THR A 17 20.59 7.64 -0.53
C THR A 17 20.72 6.86 0.76
N ILE A 18 21.77 7.13 1.54
CA ILE A 18 21.97 6.54 2.87
C ILE A 18 20.84 6.99 3.80
N PHE A 19 20.52 8.29 3.83
CA PHE A 19 19.41 8.81 4.63
C PHE A 19 18.07 8.15 4.26
N ALA A 20 17.75 8.08 2.96
CA ALA A 20 16.53 7.44 2.47
C ALA A 20 16.47 5.94 2.84
N SER A 21 17.59 5.23 2.75
CA SER A 21 17.68 3.82 3.16
C SER A 21 17.45 3.64 4.66
N ILE A 22 18.06 4.49 5.49
CA ILE A 22 17.85 4.48 6.96
C ILE A 22 16.38 4.77 7.29
N CYS A 23 15.79 5.80 6.67
CA CYS A 23 14.37 6.12 6.85
C CYS A 23 13.46 4.98 6.38
N ALA A 24 13.78 4.35 5.25
CA ALA A 24 13.03 3.20 4.74
C ALA A 24 13.06 2.03 5.73
N VAL A 25 14.23 1.66 6.25
CA VAL A 25 14.35 0.60 7.26
C VAL A 25 13.59 0.98 8.54
N PHE A 26 13.69 2.23 8.98
CA PHE A 26 12.97 2.71 10.15
C PHE A 26 11.44 2.63 9.96
N PHE A 27 10.92 3.12 8.84
CA PHE A 27 9.49 3.03 8.51
C PHE A 27 9.02 1.59 8.34
N CYS A 28 9.86 0.69 7.83
CA CYS A 28 9.59 -0.73 7.83
C CYS A 28 9.35 -1.27 9.24
N ILE A 29 10.29 -1.02 10.15
CA ILE A 29 10.21 -1.52 11.52
C ILE A 29 8.97 -0.96 12.21
N VAL A 30 8.81 0.36 12.20
CA VAL A 30 7.68 1.04 12.85
C VAL A 30 6.35 0.63 12.21
N GLY A 31 6.29 0.56 10.89
CA GLY A 31 5.11 0.16 10.14
C GLY A 31 4.70 -1.28 10.43
N ILE A 32 5.65 -2.23 10.44
CA ILE A 32 5.37 -3.63 10.77
C ILE A 32 4.92 -3.75 12.23
N THR A 33 5.68 -3.20 13.17
CA THR A 33 5.33 -3.28 14.59
C THR A 33 3.99 -2.61 14.89
N GLY A 34 3.76 -1.40 14.38
CA GLY A 34 2.52 -0.65 14.61
C GLY A 34 1.29 -1.34 14.04
N ASN A 35 1.38 -1.85 12.81
CA ASN A 35 0.26 -2.57 12.19
C ASN A 35 -0.01 -3.91 12.87
N LEU A 36 1.03 -4.65 13.29
CA LEU A 36 0.87 -5.88 14.07
C LEU A 36 0.22 -5.62 15.43
N VAL A 37 0.69 -4.62 16.17
CA VAL A 37 0.10 -4.22 17.46
C VAL A 37 -1.36 -3.85 17.27
N THR A 38 -1.71 -3.11 16.21
CA THR A 38 -3.09 -2.73 15.90
C THR A 38 -3.97 -3.95 15.62
N ILE A 39 -3.50 -4.90 14.80
CA ILE A 39 -4.20 -6.18 14.56
C ILE A 39 -4.41 -6.94 15.87
N ILE A 40 -3.37 -7.08 16.70
CA ILE A 40 -3.44 -7.79 17.97
C ILE A 40 -4.43 -7.10 18.92
N ALA A 41 -4.37 -5.78 19.05
CA ALA A 41 -5.27 -5.00 19.90
C ALA A 41 -6.74 -5.17 19.47
N LEU A 42 -7.01 -5.15 18.16
CA LEU A 42 -8.36 -5.33 17.62
C LEU A 42 -8.89 -6.76 17.84
N ILE A 43 -8.04 -7.79 17.73
CA ILE A 43 -8.44 -9.18 17.99
C ILE A 43 -8.67 -9.41 19.49
N ARG A 44 -7.86 -8.79 20.36
CA ARG A 44 -7.94 -8.94 21.82
C ARG A 44 -9.08 -8.16 22.46
N CYS A 45 -9.66 -7.19 21.76
CA CYS A 45 -10.81 -6.40 22.23
C CYS A 45 -12.13 -6.93 21.63
N PRO A 46 -12.84 -7.86 22.32
CA PRO A 46 -14.09 -8.43 21.81
C PRO A 46 -15.20 -7.40 21.60
N LYS A 47 -15.17 -6.28 22.35
CA LYS A 47 -16.10 -5.15 22.17
C LYS A 47 -15.96 -4.46 20.81
N LEU A 48 -14.76 -4.44 20.22
CA LEU A 48 -14.50 -3.80 18.93
C LEU A 48 -14.71 -4.76 17.75
N ARG A 49 -14.53 -6.07 17.96
CA ARG A 49 -14.58 -7.11 16.91
C ARG A 49 -15.88 -7.19 16.12
N GLY A 50 -17.00 -6.69 16.67
CA GLY A 50 -18.30 -6.65 16.00
C GLY A 50 -18.56 -5.40 15.14
N HIS A 51 -17.67 -4.40 15.16
CA HIS A 51 -17.87 -3.14 14.43
C HIS A 51 -17.28 -3.18 13.02
N ALA A 52 -18.01 -2.62 12.05
CA ALA A 52 -17.56 -2.49 10.67
C ALA A 52 -16.21 -1.74 10.54
N THR A 53 -15.96 -0.76 11.42
CA THR A 53 -14.67 -0.03 11.50
C THR A 53 -13.48 -0.98 11.68
N THR A 54 -13.64 -2.04 12.46
CA THR A 54 -12.55 -2.99 12.74
C THR A 54 -12.12 -3.76 11.49
N ALA A 55 -13.06 -4.11 10.61
CA ALA A 55 -12.73 -4.77 9.35
C ALA A 55 -11.90 -3.87 8.40
N PHE A 56 -12.23 -2.57 8.33
CA PHE A 56 -11.45 -1.61 7.54
C PHE A 56 -10.07 -1.36 8.11
N VAL A 57 -9.96 -1.24 9.44
CA VAL A 57 -8.65 -1.04 10.06
C VAL A 57 -7.78 -2.29 9.89
N LEU A 58 -8.37 -3.49 9.99
CA LEU A 58 -7.64 -4.73 9.70
C LEU A 58 -7.19 -4.81 8.24
N SER A 59 -8.04 -4.41 7.29
CA SER A 59 -7.68 -4.25 5.89
C SER A 59 -6.47 -3.34 5.76
N LEU A 60 -6.58 -2.10 6.23
CA LEU A 60 -5.50 -1.11 6.21
C LEU A 60 -4.18 -1.71 6.72
N CYS A 61 -4.19 -2.35 7.88
CA CYS A 61 -3.00 -2.97 8.46
C CYS A 61 -2.38 -4.07 7.58
N VAL A 62 -3.20 -4.90 6.92
CA VAL A 62 -2.70 -5.94 6.00
C VAL A 62 -2.05 -5.30 4.76
N SER A 63 -2.66 -4.24 4.21
CA SER A 63 -2.10 -3.50 3.07
C SER A 63 -0.75 -2.89 3.42
N ASP A 64 -0.67 -2.22 4.57
CA ASP A 64 0.55 -1.58 5.04
C ASP A 64 1.65 -2.60 5.38
N LEU A 65 1.29 -3.78 5.90
CA LEU A 65 2.25 -4.88 6.09
C LEU A 65 2.81 -5.38 4.77
N LEU A 66 1.98 -5.54 3.74
CA LEU A 66 2.42 -5.88 2.38
C LEU A 66 3.33 -4.80 1.81
N PHE A 67 2.98 -3.52 1.99
CA PHE A 67 3.79 -2.40 1.54
C PHE A 67 5.16 -2.39 2.23
N CYS A 68 5.19 -2.54 3.55
CA CYS A 68 6.44 -2.59 4.32
C CYS A 68 7.29 -3.80 3.96
N SER A 69 6.68 -4.97 3.78
CA SER A 69 7.43 -6.21 3.53
C SER A 69 7.95 -6.32 2.10
N VAL A 70 7.30 -5.66 1.12
CA VAL A 70 7.61 -5.83 -0.31
C VAL A 70 8.14 -4.53 -0.94
N ASN A 71 7.45 -3.40 -0.79
CA ASN A 71 7.81 -2.17 -1.51
C ASN A 71 9.05 -1.49 -0.93
N LEU A 72 9.17 -1.41 0.39
CA LEU A 72 10.32 -0.79 1.04
C LEU A 72 11.66 -1.52 0.76
N PRO A 73 11.76 -2.86 0.84
CA PRO A 73 12.99 -3.55 0.46
C PRO A 73 13.32 -3.44 -1.04
N LEU A 74 12.30 -3.44 -1.91
CA LEU A 74 12.49 -3.17 -3.34
C LEU A 74 13.04 -1.76 -3.58
N THR A 75 12.47 -0.78 -2.89
CA THR A 75 12.92 0.63 -2.92
C THR A 75 14.37 0.74 -2.48
N ALA A 76 14.73 0.09 -1.36
CA ALA A 76 16.09 0.06 -0.85
C ALA A 76 17.08 -0.58 -1.85
N SER A 77 16.70 -1.71 -2.45
CA SER A 77 17.50 -2.37 -3.51
C SER A 77 17.71 -1.44 -4.71
N ARG A 78 16.67 -0.71 -5.13
CA ARG A 78 16.71 0.27 -6.23
C ARG A 78 17.67 1.43 -5.94
N PHE A 79 17.70 1.89 -4.70
CA PHE A 79 18.58 2.94 -4.23
C PHE A 79 20.04 2.48 -4.14
N ILE A 80 20.29 1.25 -3.68
CA ILE A 80 21.65 0.70 -3.53
C ILE A 80 22.30 0.42 -4.89
N HIS A 81 21.55 -0.14 -5.83
CA HIS A 81 22.10 -0.55 -7.13
C HIS A 81 22.08 0.57 -8.18
N GLU A 82 21.45 1.71 -7.90
CA GLU A 82 21.20 2.84 -8.84
C GLU A 82 20.61 2.41 -10.20
N ALA A 83 20.15 1.16 -10.28
CA ALA A 83 19.72 0.47 -11.48
C ALA A 83 18.68 -0.59 -11.10
N TRP A 84 17.82 -0.92 -12.06
CA TRP A 84 16.81 -1.96 -11.87
C TRP A 84 17.41 -3.34 -12.16
N THR A 85 17.67 -4.13 -11.12
CA THR A 85 18.32 -5.45 -11.24
C THR A 85 17.36 -6.63 -11.07
N LEU A 86 16.12 -6.38 -10.65
CA LEU A 86 15.11 -7.41 -10.30
C LEU A 86 14.23 -7.87 -11.48
N GLY A 87 14.55 -7.48 -12.71
CA GLY A 87 13.84 -7.86 -13.95
C GLY A 87 12.58 -7.04 -14.27
N ASP A 88 12.20 -7.00 -15.55
CA ASP A 88 11.17 -6.07 -16.07
C ASP A 88 9.78 -6.23 -15.45
N SER A 89 9.39 -7.47 -15.10
CA SER A 89 8.10 -7.74 -14.47
C SER A 89 7.96 -7.03 -13.13
N VAL A 90 9.01 -7.06 -12.32
CA VAL A 90 9.02 -6.42 -11.00
C VAL A 90 9.13 -4.89 -11.14
N CYS A 91 9.82 -4.40 -12.18
CA CYS A 91 9.91 -2.97 -12.50
C CYS A 91 8.54 -2.35 -12.76
N LYS A 92 7.71 -3.09 -13.51
CA LYS A 92 6.33 -2.69 -13.81
C LYS A 92 5.42 -2.87 -12.60
N LEU A 93 5.64 -3.89 -11.78
CA LEU A 93 4.83 -4.18 -10.59
C LEU A 93 5.08 -3.20 -9.43
N PHE A 94 6.29 -2.68 -9.27
CA PHE A 94 6.65 -1.76 -8.19
C PHE A 94 5.76 -0.51 -8.09
N PRO A 95 5.59 0.31 -9.15
CA PRO A 95 4.70 1.47 -9.08
C PRO A 95 3.24 1.05 -8.87
N VAL A 96 2.81 -0.08 -9.42
CA VAL A 96 1.46 -0.63 -9.22
C VAL A 96 1.20 -0.86 -7.73
N LEU A 97 2.13 -1.53 -7.04
CA LEU A 97 2.00 -1.83 -5.62
C LEU A 97 2.05 -0.56 -4.77
N PHE A 98 2.91 0.40 -5.11
CA PHE A 98 3.02 1.67 -4.39
C PHE A 98 1.72 2.48 -4.46
N TYR A 99 1.26 2.80 -5.68
CA TYR A 99 0.05 3.60 -5.86
C TYR A 99 -1.21 2.82 -5.44
N GLY A 100 -1.23 1.50 -5.64
CA GLY A 100 -2.30 0.63 -5.17
C GLY A 100 -2.45 0.69 -3.64
N ASN A 101 -1.35 0.61 -2.89
CA ASN A 101 -1.40 0.71 -1.43
C ASN A 101 -1.94 2.07 -0.96
N VAL A 102 -1.54 3.16 -1.64
CA VAL A 102 -2.07 4.50 -1.35
C VAL A 102 -3.57 4.57 -1.63
N ALA A 103 -4.04 4.01 -2.74
CA ALA A 103 -5.47 3.98 -3.08
C ALA A 103 -6.29 3.19 -2.04
N VAL A 104 -5.80 2.02 -1.61
CA VAL A 104 -6.43 1.20 -0.56
C VAL A 104 -6.50 1.96 0.77
N SER A 105 -5.43 2.67 1.12
CA SER A 105 -5.38 3.48 2.34
C SER A 105 -6.43 4.59 2.33
N LEU A 106 -6.57 5.29 1.19
CA LEU A 106 -7.58 6.32 1.00
C LEU A 106 -9.01 5.75 1.05
N LEU A 107 -9.27 4.63 0.38
CA LEU A 107 -10.57 3.97 0.41
C LEU A 107 -10.96 3.54 1.82
N ASN A 108 -10.02 2.99 2.59
CA ASN A 108 -10.24 2.67 4.00
C ASN A 108 -10.56 3.93 4.82
N MET A 109 -9.86 5.05 4.58
CA MET A 109 -10.13 6.32 5.26
C MET A 109 -11.53 6.87 4.95
N VAL A 110 -11.92 6.86 3.67
CA VAL A 110 -13.27 7.25 3.23
C VAL A 110 -14.31 6.34 3.86
N ALA A 111 -14.06 5.03 3.90
CA ALA A 111 -15.00 4.08 4.44
C ALA A 111 -15.16 4.20 5.97
N ILE A 112 -14.07 4.48 6.70
CA ILE A 112 -14.12 4.82 8.13
C ILE A 112 -14.98 6.09 8.36
N THR A 113 -14.81 7.09 7.50
CA THR A 113 -15.55 8.36 7.55
C THR A 113 -17.04 8.15 7.28
N LEU A 114 -17.38 7.42 6.21
CA LEU A 114 -18.75 7.04 5.88
C LEU A 114 -19.39 6.20 6.98
N ASN A 115 -18.64 5.28 7.55
CA ASN A 115 -19.09 4.47 8.67
C ASN A 115 -19.45 5.34 9.91
N ARG A 116 -18.64 6.36 10.23
CA ARG A 116 -18.97 7.31 11.31
C ARG A 116 -20.22 8.12 10.97
N TYR A 117 -20.36 8.55 9.72
CA TYR A 117 -21.52 9.29 9.25
C TYR A 117 -22.81 8.45 9.35
N ILE A 118 -22.79 7.22 8.84
CA ILE A 118 -23.94 6.30 8.87
C ILE A 118 -24.32 5.91 10.31
N LEU A 119 -23.35 5.74 11.21
CA LEU A 119 -23.64 5.46 12.62
C LEU A 119 -24.43 6.59 13.30
N VAL A 120 -24.16 7.84 12.90
CA VAL A 120 -24.82 9.04 13.43
C VAL A 120 -26.17 9.27 12.75
N SER A 121 -26.26 9.13 11.43
CA SER A 121 -27.48 9.43 10.67
C SER A 121 -28.47 8.27 10.55
N CYS A 122 -28.00 7.02 10.46
CA CYS A 122 -28.80 5.85 10.12
C CYS A 122 -28.36 4.59 10.91
N HIS A 123 -28.51 4.64 12.24
CA HIS A 123 -28.11 3.57 13.17
C HIS A 123 -28.71 2.19 12.83
N GLN A 124 -29.91 2.16 12.24
CA GLN A 124 -30.71 0.96 11.96
C GLN A 124 -30.08 0.01 10.90
N TYR A 125 -29.27 0.51 9.96
CA TYR A 125 -28.75 -0.25 8.80
C TYR A 125 -27.30 -0.73 8.96
N TYR A 126 -26.70 -0.46 10.11
CA TYR A 126 -25.25 -0.55 10.33
C TYR A 126 -24.67 -1.98 10.29
N ARG A 127 -25.49 -2.98 10.61
CA ARG A 127 -25.03 -4.36 10.90
C ARG A 127 -24.87 -5.25 9.67
N GLN A 128 -25.38 -4.83 8.50
CA GLN A 128 -25.54 -5.71 7.34
C GLN A 128 -24.44 -5.60 6.27
N PHE A 129 -23.58 -4.58 6.34
CA PHE A 129 -22.73 -4.21 5.20
C PHE A 129 -21.28 -4.75 5.21
N TYR A 130 -20.71 -5.24 6.32
CA TYR A 130 -19.25 -5.33 6.41
C TYR A 130 -18.67 -6.55 7.10
N THR A 131 -18.03 -7.40 6.29
CA THR A 131 -16.91 -8.35 6.55
C THR A 131 -16.48 -8.91 5.16
N PRO A 132 -15.72 -10.03 5.05
CA PRO A 132 -14.42 -10.31 4.35
C PRO A 132 -14.05 -9.66 3.00
N LEU A 133 -14.87 -8.78 2.44
CA LEU A 133 -14.70 -8.13 1.14
C LEU A 133 -13.38 -7.35 1.04
N SER A 134 -12.83 -6.81 2.13
CA SER A 134 -11.62 -5.99 2.13
C SER A 134 -10.32 -6.75 1.80
N ILE A 135 -10.16 -7.97 2.33
CA ILE A 135 -9.01 -8.83 1.99
C ILE A 135 -9.11 -9.23 0.51
N TRP A 136 -10.33 -9.57 0.07
CA TRP A 136 -10.61 -9.79 -1.34
C TRP A 136 -10.41 -8.53 -2.18
N LEU A 137 -10.76 -7.34 -1.69
CA LEU A 137 -10.59 -6.07 -2.39
C LEU A 137 -9.11 -5.73 -2.54
N GLN A 138 -8.28 -6.05 -1.56
CA GLN A 138 -6.82 -5.87 -1.65
C GLN A 138 -6.22 -6.76 -2.72
N LEU A 139 -6.48 -8.06 -2.64
CA LEU A 139 -6.05 -9.02 -3.66
C LEU A 139 -6.57 -8.60 -5.04
N LEU A 140 -7.87 -8.32 -5.16
CA LEU A 140 -8.50 -7.92 -6.42
C LEU A 140 -7.96 -6.59 -6.93
N SER A 141 -7.70 -5.62 -6.06
CA SER A 141 -7.13 -4.32 -6.45
C SER A 141 -5.72 -4.48 -6.97
N CYS A 142 -4.85 -5.25 -6.32
CA CYS A 142 -3.51 -5.55 -6.82
C CYS A 142 -3.56 -6.20 -8.21
N TRP A 143 -4.48 -7.14 -8.42
CA TRP A 143 -4.67 -7.82 -9.71
C TRP A 143 -5.23 -6.88 -10.80
N VAL A 144 -6.29 -6.13 -10.51
CA VAL A 144 -6.91 -5.19 -11.46
C VAL A 144 -5.92 -4.11 -11.89
N PHE A 145 -5.15 -3.57 -10.95
CA PHE A 145 -4.17 -2.51 -11.23
C PHE A 145 -2.97 -3.02 -12.03
N ALA A 146 -2.51 -4.25 -11.74
CA ALA A 146 -1.46 -4.91 -12.52
C ALA A 146 -1.90 -5.14 -13.97
N VAL A 147 -3.13 -5.62 -14.18
CA VAL A 147 -3.71 -5.81 -15.52
C VAL A 147 -3.89 -4.48 -16.24
N LEU A 148 -4.40 -3.45 -15.56
CA LEU A 148 -4.59 -2.11 -16.13
C LEU A 148 -3.26 -1.52 -16.63
N ILE A 149 -2.17 -1.69 -15.87
CA ILE A 149 -0.84 -1.22 -16.25
C ILE A 149 -0.24 -2.04 -17.39
N MET A 150 -0.47 -3.36 -17.43
CA MET A 150 -0.08 -4.19 -18.57
C MET A 150 -0.84 -3.78 -19.84
N VAL A 151 -2.14 -3.52 -19.74
CA VAL A 151 -2.99 -3.12 -20.87
C VAL A 151 -2.63 -1.71 -21.36
N SER A 152 -2.43 -0.75 -20.45
CA SER A 152 -2.03 0.62 -20.82
C SER A 152 -0.64 0.69 -21.44
N ASN A 153 0.32 -0.14 -20.99
CA ASN A 153 1.61 -0.26 -21.68
C ASN A 153 1.46 -0.82 -23.10
N LYS A 154 0.53 -1.75 -23.35
CA LYS A 154 0.29 -2.30 -24.69
C LYS A 154 -0.49 -1.36 -25.62
N LEU A 155 -1.24 -0.40 -25.07
CA LEU A 155 -1.98 0.61 -25.83
C LEU A 155 -1.13 1.81 -26.26
N LEU A 156 0.09 1.93 -25.72
CA LEU A 156 1.05 3.01 -25.98
C LEU A 156 2.22 2.58 -26.90
N GLN A 157 2.16 1.39 -27.49
CA GLN A 157 3.07 0.91 -28.55
C GLN A 157 2.27 0.63 -29.82
#